data_AF-Q7MFZ4-F1
#
_entry.id   AF-Q7MFZ4-F1
#
_cell.length_a   1.000
_cell.length_b   1.000
_cell.length_c   1.000
_cell.angle_alpha   90.00
_cell.angle_beta   90.00
_cell.angle_gamma   90.00
#
_symmetry.space_group_name_H-M   'P 1'
#
loop_
_entity.id
_entity.type
_entity.pdbx_description
1 polymer ?
#
loop_
_entity_poly.entity_id
_entity_poly.type
_entity_poly.pdbx_seq_one_letter_code
_entity_poly.pdbx_strand_id
1 'polypeptide(L)'
;MLFVKIFKLCLLVVSICLATYLAAASFLGPGVKDQSISLLGGYRYLDAGHYEKQIVYIEADKRVTIVIDARVDDYLIKDDVIYLARRPREIYNEDGIVKSRVSDVCEYWKINSHTGDVSKIESIAILKCR
;
A
#
# COMPACT_ATOMS: atom_id res chain seq x y z
N MET A 1 -31.08 31.42 -37.84
CA MET A 1 -29.71 31.55 -37.30
C MET A 1 -29.59 31.31 -35.79
N LEU A 2 -30.58 31.67 -34.97
CA LEU A 2 -30.52 31.49 -33.51
C LEU A 2 -30.42 30.00 -33.08
N PHE A 3 -31.18 29.12 -33.74
CA PHE A 3 -31.20 27.68 -33.46
C PHE A 3 -29.82 27.01 -33.63
N VAL A 4 -29.08 27.36 -34.68
CA VAL A 4 -27.73 26.83 -34.95
C VAL A 4 -26.73 27.29 -33.88
N LYS A 5 -26.89 28.51 -33.35
CA LYS A 5 -26.03 29.03 -32.27
C LYS A 5 -26.29 28.31 -30.95
N ILE A 6 -27.55 28.06 -30.61
CA ILE A 6 -27.95 27.32 -29.40
C ILE A 6 -27.44 25.87 -29.47
N PHE A 7 -27.61 25.21 -30.61
CA PHE A 7 -27.14 23.83 -30.79
C PHE A 7 -25.62 23.69 -30.60
N LYS A 8 -24.84 24.62 -31.19
CA LYS A 8 -23.37 24.65 -31.00
C LYS A 8 -22.97 24.88 -29.54
N LEU A 9 -23.71 25.74 -28.82
CA LEU A 9 -23.46 26.00 -27.41
C LEU A 9 -23.71 24.75 -26.55
N CYS A 10 -24.82 24.05 -26.77
CA CYS A 10 -25.12 22.80 -26.06
C CYS A 10 -24.05 21.73 -26.31
N LEU A 11 -23.60 21.57 -27.56
CA LEU A 11 -22.56 20.61 -27.92
C LEU A 11 -21.21 20.91 -27.25
N LEU A 12 -20.87 22.20 -27.13
CA LEU A 12 -19.67 22.66 -26.45
C LEU A 12 -19.75 22.39 -24.93
N VAL A 13 -20.89 22.66 -24.30
CA VAL A 13 -21.11 22.35 -22.87
C VAL A 13 -21.02 20.85 -22.60
N VAL A 14 -21.68 20.02 -23.41
CA VAL A 14 -21.62 18.55 -23.28
C VAL A 14 -20.18 18.05 -23.42
N SER A 15 -19.42 18.59 -24.37
CA SER A 15 -18.02 18.21 -24.60
C SER A 15 -17.13 18.58 -23.41
N ILE A 16 -17.34 19.76 -22.81
CA ILE A 16 -16.60 20.19 -21.61
C ILE A 16 -16.97 19.32 -20.40
N CYS A 17 -18.25 19.03 -20.18
CA CYS A 17 -18.69 18.14 -19.10
C CYS A 17 -18.13 16.71 -19.26
N LEU A 18 -18.10 16.19 -20.49
CA LEU A 18 -17.53 14.86 -20.75
C LEU A 18 -16.01 14.85 -20.54
N ALA A 19 -15.29 15.87 -21.01
CA ALA A 19 -13.84 15.98 -20.83
C ALA A 19 -13.46 16.11 -19.35
N THR A 20 -14.21 16.90 -18.58
CA THR A 20 -14.00 17.05 -17.13
C THR A 20 -14.35 15.78 -16.36
N TYR A 21 -15.41 15.06 -16.74
CA TYR A 21 -15.74 13.74 -16.16
C TYR A 21 -14.63 12.72 -16.42
N LEU A 22 -14.13 12.61 -17.65
CA LEU A 22 -13.04 11.70 -18.00
C LEU A 22 -11.73 12.06 -17.29
N ALA A 23 -11.44 13.36 -17.15
CA ALA A 23 -10.29 13.83 -16.37
C ALA A 23 -10.45 13.53 -14.87
N ALA A 24 -11.64 13.68 -14.29
CA ALA A 24 -11.86 13.35 -12.88
C ALA A 24 -11.84 11.84 -12.61
N ALA A 25 -12.34 11.04 -13.56
CA ALA A 25 -12.37 9.58 -13.44
C ALA A 25 -10.96 8.96 -13.37
N SER A 26 -9.95 9.57 -14.00
CA SER A 26 -8.56 9.11 -13.88
C SER A 26 -7.91 9.43 -12.53
N PHE A 27 -8.45 10.38 -11.76
CA PHE A 27 -7.95 10.75 -10.42
C PHE A 27 -8.76 10.18 -9.25
N LEU A 28 -9.98 9.66 -9.50
CA LEU A 28 -10.90 9.17 -8.48
C LEU A 28 -11.11 7.64 -8.52
N GLY A 29 -10.28 6.92 -9.27
CA GLY A 29 -10.36 5.45 -9.33
C GLY A 29 -10.07 4.79 -7.97
N PRO A 30 -10.72 3.65 -7.65
CA PRO A 30 -10.28 2.80 -6.54
C PRO A 30 -8.83 2.36 -6.80
N GLY A 31 -7.93 2.64 -5.86
CA GLY A 31 -6.50 2.31 -5.97
C GLY A 31 -5.55 3.50 -6.18
N VAL A 32 -6.02 4.75 -6.21
CA VAL A 32 -5.14 5.95 -6.31
C VAL A 32 -4.20 6.10 -5.10
N LYS A 33 -4.49 5.43 -3.99
CA LYS A 33 -3.61 5.35 -2.81
C LYS A 33 -2.72 4.11 -2.79
N ASP A 34 -2.88 3.20 -3.74
CA ASP A 34 -2.11 1.96 -3.76
C ASP A 34 -0.68 2.30 -4.19
N GLN A 35 0.24 2.21 -3.24
CA GLN A 35 1.64 2.51 -3.48
C GLN A 35 2.45 1.23 -3.49
N SER A 36 3.27 1.04 -4.52
CA SER A 36 4.25 -0.04 -4.57
C SER A 36 5.64 0.54 -4.74
N ILE A 37 6.47 0.43 -3.70
CA ILE A 37 7.84 0.91 -3.69
C ILE A 37 8.78 -0.29 -3.80
N SER A 38 9.67 -0.27 -4.80
CA SER A 38 10.75 -1.25 -4.87
C SER A 38 11.74 -1.00 -3.74
N LEU A 39 12.05 -2.05 -2.99
CA LEU A 39 13.08 -2.03 -1.96
C LEU A 39 14.36 -2.60 -2.56
N LEU A 40 14.85 -3.71 -2.02
CA LEU A 40 16.10 -4.36 -2.43
C LEU A 40 15.84 -5.82 -2.82
N GLY A 41 16.58 -6.37 -3.79
CA GLY A 41 16.59 -7.80 -4.08
C GLY A 41 15.23 -8.41 -4.38
N GLY A 42 14.35 -7.73 -5.14
CA GLY A 42 13.01 -8.24 -5.47
C GLY A 42 11.94 -8.00 -4.40
N TYR A 43 12.31 -7.50 -3.22
CA TYR A 43 11.36 -7.09 -2.19
C TYR A 43 10.71 -5.74 -2.53
N ARG A 44 9.45 -5.60 -2.15
CA ARG A 44 8.66 -4.39 -2.35
C ARG A 44 7.83 -4.08 -1.10
N TYR A 45 7.70 -2.79 -0.83
CA TYR A 45 6.69 -2.28 0.10
C TYR A 45 5.41 -2.03 -0.67
N LEU A 46 4.29 -2.58 -0.17
CA LEU A 46 2.95 -2.31 -0.70
C LEU A 46 2.12 -1.61 0.36
N ASP A 47 1.46 -0.52 -0.03
CA ASP A 47 0.48 0.20 0.77
C ASP A 47 -0.84 0.17 0.01
N ALA A 48 -1.82 -0.60 0.49
CA ALA A 48 -3.18 -0.63 -0.06
C ALA A 48 -4.14 0.29 0.73
N GLY A 49 -3.59 1.17 1.58
CA GLY A 49 -4.35 2.07 2.43
C GLY A 49 -4.67 1.50 3.82
N HIS A 50 -5.12 2.40 4.71
CA HIS A 50 -5.42 2.12 6.12
C HIS A 50 -4.29 1.37 6.84
N TYR A 51 -4.49 0.07 7.09
CA TYR A 51 -3.56 -0.79 7.83
C TYR A 51 -2.90 -1.84 6.94
N GLU A 52 -3.18 -1.82 5.63
CA GLU A 52 -2.71 -2.82 4.66
C GLU A 52 -1.34 -2.43 4.07
N LYS A 53 -0.38 -2.28 4.97
CA LYS A 53 1.02 -1.97 4.66
C LYS A 53 1.86 -3.21 4.88
N GLN A 54 2.48 -3.72 3.83
CA GLN A 54 3.14 -5.04 3.84
C GLN A 54 4.47 -5.04 3.09
N ILE A 55 5.34 -5.99 3.42
CA ILE A 55 6.52 -6.33 2.62
C ILE A 55 6.24 -7.61 1.86
N VAL A 56 6.41 -7.55 0.54
CA VAL A 56 6.28 -8.70 -0.35
C VAL A 56 7.59 -8.97 -1.08
N TYR A 57 7.77 -10.20 -1.52
CA TYR A 57 8.81 -10.59 -2.46
C TYR A 57 8.16 -10.93 -3.80
N ILE A 58 8.67 -10.36 -4.89
CA ILE A 58 8.22 -10.68 -6.24
C ILE A 58 9.25 -11.60 -6.91
N GLU A 59 8.83 -12.82 -7.21
CA GLU A 59 9.63 -13.81 -7.93
C GLU A 59 9.79 -13.44 -9.41
N ALA A 60 10.76 -14.06 -10.08
CA ALA A 60 11.04 -13.80 -11.50
C ALA A 60 9.83 -14.07 -12.42
N ASP A 61 8.96 -15.01 -12.04
CA ASP A 61 7.72 -15.33 -12.75
C ASP A 61 6.52 -14.45 -12.33
N LYS A 62 6.77 -13.41 -11.55
CA LYS A 62 5.79 -12.45 -11.00
C LYS A 62 4.87 -13.01 -9.92
N ARG A 63 5.17 -14.17 -9.32
CA ARG A 63 4.49 -14.58 -8.09
C ARG A 63 4.83 -13.61 -6.96
N VAL A 64 3.81 -13.26 -6.18
CA VAL A 64 3.93 -12.33 -5.05
C VAL A 64 3.78 -13.12 -3.76
N THR A 65 4.83 -13.16 -2.95
CA THR A 65 4.84 -13.80 -1.65
C THR A 65 4.82 -12.74 -0.55
N ILE A 66 3.87 -12.83 0.38
CA ILE A 66 3.84 -11.95 1.55
C ILE A 66 4.92 -12.42 2.51
N VAL A 67 5.88 -11.53 2.81
CA VAL A 67 7.02 -11.82 3.69
C VAL A 67 6.74 -11.27 5.08
N ILE A 68 6.21 -10.05 5.15
CA ILE A 68 5.74 -9.44 6.38
C ILE A 68 4.32 -8.95 6.14
N ASP A 69 3.38 -9.62 6.80
CA ASP A 69 1.98 -9.23 6.82
C ASP A 69 1.77 -7.91 7.57
N ALA A 70 0.65 -7.26 7.25
CA ALA A 70 0.21 -5.99 7.81
C ALA A 70 0.22 -5.95 9.36
N ARG A 71 0.61 -4.84 9.99
CA ARG A 71 0.85 -3.48 9.48
C ARG A 71 2.33 -3.07 9.63
N VAL A 72 3.04 -2.87 8.52
CA VAL A 72 4.39 -2.28 8.50
C VAL A 72 4.27 -0.76 8.72
N ASP A 73 4.88 -0.26 9.79
CA ASP A 73 4.81 1.16 10.16
C ASP A 73 6.01 1.96 9.66
N ASP A 74 7.20 1.35 9.66
CA ASP A 74 8.44 1.98 9.24
C ASP A 74 9.43 0.94 8.71
N TYR A 75 10.33 1.36 7.82
CA TYR A 75 11.40 0.51 7.30
C TYR A 75 12.67 1.31 6.98
N LEU A 76 13.80 0.63 7.07
CA LEU A 76 15.12 1.15 6.78
C LEU A 76 15.88 0.09 6.00
N ILE A 77 16.44 0.48 4.86
CA ILE A 77 17.36 -0.36 4.10
C ILE A 77 18.78 0.06 4.48
N LYS A 78 19.60 -0.90 4.91
CA LYS A 78 21.01 -0.69 5.15
C LYS A 78 21.78 -1.90 4.64
N ASP A 79 22.72 -1.64 3.73
CA ASP A 79 23.46 -2.67 2.99
C ASP A 79 22.45 -3.64 2.34
N ASP A 80 22.62 -4.95 2.55
CA ASP A 80 21.75 -5.99 2.00
C ASP A 80 20.59 -6.40 2.93
N VAL A 81 20.28 -5.56 3.92
CA VAL A 81 19.28 -5.89 4.95
C VAL A 81 18.18 -4.84 4.98
N ILE A 82 16.94 -5.33 4.91
CA ILE A 82 15.73 -4.53 5.11
C ILE A 82 15.32 -4.70 6.57
N TYR A 83 15.43 -3.63 7.34
CA TYR A 83 14.95 -3.55 8.70
C TYR A 83 13.58 -2.91 8.71
N LEU A 84 12.68 -3.39 9.57
CA LEU A 84 11.32 -2.87 9.65
C LEU A 84 10.75 -2.94 11.05
N ALA A 85 9.85 -2.00 11.33
CA ALA A 85 8.97 -2.00 12.49
C ALA A 85 7.54 -2.25 12.03
N ARG A 86 6.84 -3.14 12.71
CA ARG A 86 5.44 -3.48 12.42
C ARG A 86 4.62 -3.61 13.68
N ARG A 87 3.31 -3.39 13.55
CA ARG A 87 2.31 -3.82 14.53
C ARG A 87 1.47 -4.94 13.92
N PRO A 88 1.52 -6.16 14.49
CA PRO A 88 0.76 -7.28 13.94
C PRO A 88 -0.74 -7.04 14.07
N ARG A 89 -1.50 -7.63 13.15
CA ARG A 89 -2.96 -7.74 13.27
C ARG A 89 -3.32 -8.85 14.25
N GLU A 90 -4.03 -8.50 15.32
CA GLU A 90 -4.59 -9.45 16.26
C GLU A 90 -6.01 -9.82 15.81
N ILE A 91 -6.28 -11.12 15.72
CA ILE A 91 -7.61 -11.66 15.45
C ILE A 91 -8.13 -12.24 16.76
N TYR A 92 -9.33 -11.83 17.17
CA TYR A 92 -9.95 -12.26 18.42
C TYR A 92 -11.45 -12.49 18.22
N ASN A 93 -12.04 -13.27 19.12
CA ASN A 93 -13.46 -13.57 19.12
C ASN A 93 -14.12 -12.83 20.29
N GLU A 94 -15.15 -12.05 20.01
CA GLU A 94 -15.96 -11.35 20.98
C GLU A 94 -17.43 -11.67 20.70
N ASP A 95 -18.09 -12.34 21.64
CA ASP A 95 -19.50 -12.77 21.53
C ASP A 95 -19.83 -13.60 20.28
N GLY A 96 -18.89 -14.44 19.84
CA GLY A 96 -19.05 -15.28 18.64
C GLY A 96 -18.74 -14.55 17.34
N ILE A 97 -18.39 -13.26 17.39
CA ILE A 97 -18.01 -12.45 16.23
C ILE A 97 -16.48 -12.38 16.16
N VAL A 98 -15.92 -12.82 15.04
CA VAL A 98 -14.48 -12.67 14.75
C VAL A 98 -14.21 -11.20 14.42
N LYS A 99 -13.41 -10.56 15.26
CA LYS A 99 -12.94 -9.18 15.10
C LYS A 99 -11.43 -9.16 14.89
N SER A 100 -10.93 -8.03 14.44
CA SER A 100 -9.49 -7.78 14.38
C SER A 100 -9.13 -6.38 14.83
N ARG A 101 -7.97 -6.24 15.44
CA ARG A 101 -7.38 -4.95 15.82
C ARG A 101 -5.89 -4.92 15.47
N VAL A 102 -5.32 -3.72 15.38
CA VAL A 102 -3.87 -3.54 15.32
C VAL A 102 -3.33 -3.70 16.74
N SER A 103 -2.30 -4.53 16.93
CA SER A 103 -1.66 -4.71 18.23
C SER A 103 -0.99 -3.42 18.69
N ASP A 104 -0.99 -3.16 20.00
CA ASP A 104 -0.19 -2.08 20.60
C ASP A 104 1.30 -2.46 20.71
N VAL A 105 1.64 -3.73 20.46
CA VAL A 105 3.01 -4.24 20.52
C VAL A 105 3.74 -3.95 19.22
N CYS A 106 4.86 -3.24 19.33
CA CYS A 106 5.77 -3.01 18.20
C CYS A 106 6.74 -4.19 18.06
N GLU A 107 6.78 -4.80 16.88
CA GLU A 107 7.74 -5.84 16.53
C GLU A 107 8.76 -5.32 15.53
N TYR A 108 10.02 -5.71 15.71
CA TYR A 108 11.11 -5.36 14.81
C TYR A 108 11.60 -6.61 14.10
N TRP A 109 11.83 -6.48 12.79
CA TRP A 109 12.27 -7.58 11.95
C TRP A 109 13.40 -7.12 11.05
N LYS A 110 14.19 -8.09 10.60
CA LYS A 110 15.17 -7.91 9.52
C LYS A 110 14.96 -8.98 8.45
N ILE A 111 15.21 -8.59 7.21
CA ILE A 111 15.16 -9.45 6.03
C ILE A 111 16.50 -9.29 5.31
N ASN A 112 17.25 -10.38 5.16
CA ASN A 112 18.45 -10.37 4.33
C ASN A 112 18.04 -10.59 2.86
N SER A 113 18.27 -9.60 2.01
CA SER A 113 17.75 -9.58 0.62
C SER A 113 18.38 -10.63 -0.29
N HIS A 114 19.59 -11.11 0.04
CA HIS A 114 20.32 -12.09 -0.76
C HIS A 114 19.96 -13.53 -0.41
N THR A 115 19.82 -13.81 0.88
CA THR A 115 19.53 -15.17 1.40
C THR A 115 18.05 -15.43 1.58
N GLY A 116 17.24 -14.37 1.67
CA GLY A 116 15.83 -14.47 2.04
C GLY A 116 15.58 -14.77 3.51
N ASP A 117 16.61 -14.79 4.36
CA ASP A 117 16.45 -15.03 5.80
C ASP A 117 15.65 -13.91 6.46
N VAL A 118 14.64 -14.29 7.24
CA VAL A 118 13.72 -13.39 7.94
C VAL A 118 13.76 -13.71 9.43
N SER A 119 14.12 -12.72 10.26
CA SER A 119 14.21 -12.92 11.70
C SER A 119 13.73 -11.71 12.49
N LYS A 120 13.13 -12.00 13.65
CA LYS A 120 12.72 -11.01 14.64
C LYS A 120 13.95 -10.51 15.41
N ILE A 121 13.98 -9.23 15.73
CA ILE A 121 15.06 -8.57 16.49
C ILE A 121 14.46 -7.75 17.64
N GLU A 122 15.29 -7.34 18.60
CA GLU A 122 14.82 -6.65 19.80
C GLU A 122 14.35 -5.22 19.52
N SER A 123 15.17 -4.38 18.88
CA SER A 123 14.80 -3.03 18.45
C SER A 123 15.90 -2.37 17.61
N ILE A 124 15.55 -1.31 16.88
CA ILE A 124 16.50 -0.40 16.22
C ILE A 124 16.11 1.02 16.56
N ALA A 125 17.03 1.80 17.13
CA ALA A 125 16.75 3.13 17.68
C ALA A 125 16.08 4.12 16.69
N ILE A 126 16.29 3.91 15.39
CA ILE A 126 15.78 4.77 14.32
C ILE A 126 14.34 4.39 13.93
N LEU A 127 13.96 3.11 14.02
CA LEU A 127 12.66 2.62 13.58
C LEU A 127 11.64 2.74 14.71
N LYS A 128 10.41 3.16 14.38
CA LYS A 128 9.34 3.32 15.37
C LYS A 128 7.98 2.93 14.78
N CYS A 129 7.18 2.21 15.55
CA CYS A 129 5.76 2.04 15.23
C CYS A 129 4.99 3.35 15.49
N ARG A 130 4.05 3.70 14.60
CA ARG A 130 3.26 4.94 14.65
C ARG A 130 1.77 4.68 14.48
#